data_AF-A0A2M6ZIS1-F1
#
_entry.id   AF-A0A2M6ZIS1-F1
#
_cell.length_a   1.000
_cell.length_b   1.000
_cell.length_c   1.000
_cell.angle_alpha   90.00
_cell.angle_beta   90.00
_cell.angle_gamma   90.00
#
_symmetry.space_group_name_H-M   'P 1'
#
loop_
_entity.id
_entity.type
_entity.pdbx_description
1 polymer ?
#
loop_
_entity_poly.entity_id
_entity_poly.type
_entity_poly.pdbx_seq_one_letter_code
_entity_poly.pdbx_strand_id
1 'polypeptide(L)'
;QQLSALEDKYLNLKFQVIGVLQRYTPESRQYQFIQQQIAAIRKQIKDHVSTLLARDLARLRELQAEEQATDQTIIDMKPQLEQLPIAEMNLGNLERDIDIKQAILSVLLKKYQDSLLARNTDGRLENAKILSLAAPPLKPVFPLLWLNLILGLVFSGVISLSLAFFLEYWDDSLKIPEDVERYLGRSVFASIPEL
;
A
#
# COMPACT_ATOMS: atom_id res chain seq x y z
N GLN A 1 -27.24 39.01 55.78
CA GLN A 1 -28.41 39.42 56.58
C GLN A 1 -28.16 39.28 58.09
N GLN A 2 -27.60 38.18 58.59
CA GLN A 2 -27.33 38.02 60.04
C GLN A 2 -26.18 38.88 60.59
N LEU A 3 -25.08 39.09 59.84
CA LEU A 3 -23.95 39.95 60.27
C LEU A 3 -24.36 41.41 60.45
N SER A 4 -25.10 41.97 59.48
CA SER A 4 -25.63 43.35 59.56
C SER A 4 -26.56 43.53 60.76
N ALA A 5 -27.40 42.54 61.08
CA ALA A 5 -28.25 42.60 62.28
C ALA A 5 -27.43 42.60 63.60
N LEU A 6 -26.28 41.90 63.65
CA LEU A 6 -25.37 41.91 64.80
C LEU A 6 -24.61 43.24 64.91
N GLU A 7 -24.21 43.84 63.78
CA GLU A 7 -23.59 45.16 63.70
C GLU A 7 -24.56 46.25 64.16
N ASP A 8 -25.81 46.22 63.71
CA ASP A 8 -26.86 47.15 64.14
C ASP A 8 -27.14 47.02 65.64
N LYS A 9 -27.18 45.80 66.16
CA LYS A 9 -27.34 45.53 67.60
C LYS A 9 -26.14 46.06 68.41
N TYR A 10 -24.92 45.90 67.89
CA TYR A 10 -23.70 46.45 68.50
C TYR A 10 -23.71 47.98 68.53
N LEU A 11 -24.12 48.63 67.43
CA LEU A 11 -24.25 50.08 67.35
C LEU A 11 -25.30 50.60 68.34
N ASN A 12 -26.46 49.94 68.42
CA ASN A 12 -27.50 50.30 69.39
C ASN A 12 -27.03 50.18 70.85
N LEU A 13 -26.29 49.13 71.20
CA LEU A 13 -25.71 49.00 72.55
C LEU A 13 -24.66 50.07 72.83
N LYS A 14 -23.84 50.46 71.84
CA LYS A 14 -22.92 51.60 71.98
C LYS A 14 -23.65 52.91 72.24
N PHE A 15 -24.76 53.17 71.55
CA PHE A 15 -25.60 54.34 71.82
C PHE A 15 -26.21 54.30 73.23
N GLN A 16 -26.64 53.13 73.71
CA GLN A 16 -27.12 52.95 75.08
C GLN A 16 -26.02 53.22 76.13
N VAL A 17 -24.76 52.84 75.87
CA VAL A 17 -23.63 53.20 76.73
C VAL A 17 -23.47 54.71 76.85
N ILE A 18 -23.59 55.45 75.74
CA ILE A 18 -23.49 56.92 75.75
C ILE A 18 -24.61 57.53 76.62
N GLY A 19 -25.84 57.02 76.52
CA GLY A 19 -26.96 57.47 77.35
C GLY A 19 -26.82 57.12 78.85
N VAL A 20 -26.24 55.95 79.16
CA VAL A 20 -25.98 55.53 80.55
C VAL A 20 -24.85 56.34 81.18
N LEU A 21 -23.80 56.67 80.43
CA LEU A 21 -22.67 57.49 80.91
C LEU A 21 -23.04 58.96 81.17
N GLN A 22 -24.14 59.47 80.60
CA GLN A 22 -24.66 60.80 80.93
C GLN A 22 -25.29 60.86 82.34
N ARG A 23 -25.68 59.72 82.91
CA ARG A 23 -26.43 59.65 84.18
C ARG A 23 -25.75 58.79 85.27
N TYR A 24 -24.78 57.95 84.90
CA TYR A 24 -24.13 56.99 85.79
C TYR A 24 -22.62 56.95 85.59
N THR A 25 -21.89 56.58 86.64
CA THR A 25 -20.43 56.39 86.59
C THR A 25 -20.06 55.05 85.90
N PRO A 26 -18.82 54.92 85.38
CA PRO A 26 -18.30 53.70 84.75
C PRO A 26 -18.29 52.45 85.65
N GLU A 27 -18.45 52.61 86.96
CA GLU A 27 -18.48 51.51 87.95
C GLU A 27 -19.90 51.00 88.22
N SER A 28 -20.92 51.63 87.62
CA SER A 28 -22.31 51.22 87.82
C SER A 28 -22.59 49.82 87.26
N ARG A 29 -23.41 49.05 87.98
CA ARG A 29 -23.85 47.71 87.57
C ARG A 29 -24.48 47.70 86.17
N GLN A 30 -25.21 48.77 85.83
CA GLN A 30 -25.85 48.93 84.52
C GLN A 30 -24.84 49.10 83.39
N TYR A 31 -23.78 49.89 83.60
CA TYR A 31 -22.70 50.04 82.63
C TYR A 31 -21.95 48.72 82.39
N GLN A 32 -21.62 48.00 83.47
CA GLN A 32 -20.93 46.70 83.37
C GLN A 32 -21.77 45.66 82.62
N PHE A 33 -23.09 45.63 82.83
CA PHE A 33 -23.99 44.73 82.11
C PHE A 33 -24.03 45.01 80.61
N ILE A 34 -24.12 46.28 80.20
CA ILE A 34 -24.11 46.64 78.77
C ILE A 34 -22.73 46.34 78.15
N GLN A 35 -21.64 46.56 78.88
CA GLN A 35 -20.30 46.21 78.41
C GLN A 35 -20.12 44.69 78.21
N GLN A 36 -20.67 43.86 79.09
CA GLN A 36 -20.69 42.41 78.89
C GLN A 36 -21.46 42.02 77.63
N GLN A 37 -22.60 42.66 77.35
CA GLN A 37 -23.36 42.44 76.12
C GLN A 37 -22.57 42.86 74.87
N ILE A 38 -21.87 44.00 74.91
CA ILE A 38 -20.98 44.47 73.85
C ILE A 38 -19.85 43.46 73.60
N ALA A 39 -19.23 42.95 74.66
CA ALA A 39 -18.18 41.94 74.55
C ALA A 39 -18.71 40.63 73.95
N ALA A 40 -19.89 40.18 74.36
CA ALA A 40 -20.55 39.00 73.82
C ALA A 40 -20.89 39.15 72.32
N ILE A 41 -21.46 40.28 71.92
CA ILE A 41 -21.80 40.55 70.50
C ILE A 41 -20.54 40.71 69.65
N ARG A 42 -19.49 41.37 70.17
CA ARG A 42 -18.20 41.47 69.47
C ARG A 42 -17.59 40.08 69.22
N LYS A 43 -17.71 39.17 70.20
CA LYS A 43 -17.29 37.78 70.05
C LYS A 43 -18.14 37.07 68.98
N GLN A 44 -19.47 37.20 69.02
CA GLN A 44 -20.36 36.64 68.01
C GLN A 44 -20.06 37.14 66.58
N ILE A 45 -19.79 38.44 66.42
CA ILE A 45 -19.38 39.03 65.13
C ILE A 45 -18.07 38.39 64.67
N LYS A 46 -17.05 38.32 65.54
CA LYS A 46 -15.75 37.72 65.21
C LYS A 46 -15.89 36.24 64.80
N ASP A 47 -16.68 35.48 65.55
CA ASP A 47 -16.90 34.05 65.30
C ASP A 47 -17.71 33.82 64.01
N HIS A 48 -18.69 34.68 63.71
CA HIS A 48 -19.44 34.61 62.47
C HIS A 48 -18.56 34.96 61.26
N VAL A 49 -17.75 36.01 61.35
CA VAL A 49 -16.81 36.40 60.29
C VAL A 49 -15.76 35.31 60.06
N SER A 50 -15.18 34.73 61.11
CA SER A 50 -14.20 33.65 60.95
C SER A 50 -14.80 32.40 60.32
N THR A 51 -16.05 32.06 60.66
CA THR A 51 -16.77 30.93 60.07
C THR A 51 -17.07 31.17 58.59
N LEU A 52 -17.51 32.38 58.23
CA LEU A 52 -17.74 32.76 56.83
C LEU A 52 -16.44 32.71 56.03
N LEU A 53 -15.35 33.29 56.55
CA LEU A 53 -14.04 33.24 55.91
C LEU A 53 -13.54 31.80 55.75
N ALA A 54 -13.70 30.95 56.76
CA ALA A 54 -13.30 29.54 56.67
C ALA A 54 -14.09 28.80 55.59
N ARG A 55 -15.41 29.04 55.50
CA ARG A 55 -16.27 28.47 54.46
C ARG A 55 -15.88 28.94 53.07
N ASP A 56 -15.64 30.24 52.90
CA ASP A 56 -15.30 30.81 51.59
C ASP A 56 -13.90 30.36 51.14
N LEU A 57 -12.94 30.23 52.07
CA LEU A 57 -11.63 29.62 51.79
C LEU A 57 -11.73 28.15 51.42
N ALA A 58 -12.60 27.37 52.09
CA ALA A 58 -12.83 25.98 51.74
C ALA A 58 -13.43 25.85 50.33
N ARG A 59 -14.41 26.69 50.00
CA ARG A 59 -15.02 26.75 48.67
C ARG A 59 -14.02 27.16 47.58
N LEU A 60 -13.13 28.11 47.88
CA LEU A 60 -12.09 28.51 46.94
C LEU A 60 -11.12 27.36 46.66
N ARG A 61 -10.71 26.61 47.68
CA ARG A 61 -9.85 25.43 47.50
C ARG A 61 -10.53 24.32 46.70
N GLU A 62 -11.82 24.09 46.94
CA GLU A 62 -12.63 23.14 46.18
C GLU A 62 -12.68 23.52 44.69
N LEU A 63 -13.02 24.78 44.40
CA LEU A 63 -13.06 25.29 43.02
C LEU A 63 -11.69 25.23 42.34
N GLN A 64 -10.60 25.53 43.06
CA GLN A 64 -9.24 25.39 42.52
C GLN A 64 -8.89 23.93 42.21
N ALA A 65 -9.31 22.99 43.05
CA ALA A 65 -9.10 21.57 42.80
C ALA A 65 -9.92 21.08 41.59
N GLU A 66 -11.15 21.57 41.44
CA GLU A 66 -12.02 21.29 40.29
C GLU A 66 -11.43 21.85 38.98
N GLU A 67 -10.92 23.09 39.01
CA GLU A 67 -10.22 23.72 37.90
C GLU A 67 -9.02 22.88 37.48
N GLN A 68 -8.15 22.50 38.43
CA GLN A 68 -6.97 21.67 38.16
C GLN A 68 -7.34 20.29 37.59
N ALA A 69 -8.39 19.65 38.12
CA ALA A 69 -8.85 18.36 37.62
C ALA A 69 -9.40 18.48 36.18
N THR A 70 -10.10 19.57 35.89
CA THR A 70 -10.62 19.86 34.55
C THR A 70 -9.49 20.13 33.56
N ASP A 71 -8.51 20.94 33.95
CA ASP A 71 -7.32 21.22 33.13
C ASP A 71 -6.54 19.94 32.83
N GLN A 72 -6.36 19.07 33.84
CA GLN A 72 -5.71 17.79 33.63
C GLN A 72 -6.49 16.92 32.65
N THR A 73 -7.82 16.88 32.77
CA THR A 73 -8.69 16.16 31.82
C THR A 73 -8.54 16.71 30.40
N ILE A 74 -8.45 18.03 30.23
CA ILE A 74 -8.21 18.67 28.93
C ILE A 74 -6.84 18.27 28.36
N ILE A 75 -5.80 18.29 29.19
CA ILE A 75 -4.45 17.89 28.81
C ILE A 75 -4.42 16.42 28.35
N ASP A 76 -5.12 15.54 29.07
CA ASP A 76 -5.15 14.11 28.78
C ASP A 76 -6.02 13.77 27.54
N MET A 77 -7.05 14.58 27.26
CA MET A 77 -7.93 14.41 26.07
C MET A 77 -7.33 14.98 24.79
N LYS A 78 -6.53 16.05 24.86
CA LYS A 78 -5.85 16.65 23.69
C LYS A 78 -5.12 15.64 22.80
N PRO A 79 -4.21 14.77 23.33
CA PRO A 79 -3.49 13.83 22.48
C PRO A 79 -4.40 12.77 21.85
N GLN A 80 -5.53 12.43 22.49
CA GLN A 80 -6.51 11.50 21.93
C GLN A 80 -7.24 12.12 20.74
N LEU A 81 -7.61 13.40 20.86
CA LEU A 81 -8.21 14.16 19.76
C LEU A 81 -7.24 14.37 18.59
N GLU A 82 -5.94 14.56 18.87
CA GLU A 82 -4.92 14.67 17.81
C GLU A 82 -4.70 13.35 17.06
N GLN A 83 -4.93 12.20 17.71
CA GLN A 83 -4.83 10.88 17.08
C GLN A 83 -6.08 10.49 16.27
N LEU A 84 -7.23 11.09 16.57
CA LEU A 84 -8.51 10.75 15.94
C LEU A 84 -8.48 10.91 14.40
N PRO A 85 -7.99 12.03 13.82
CA PRO A 85 -7.89 12.17 12.36
C PRO A 85 -7.01 11.10 11.70
N ILE A 86 -5.95 10.66 12.38
CA ILE A 86 -5.06 9.61 11.87
C ILE A 86 -5.81 8.27 11.85
N ALA A 87 -6.56 7.97 12.92
CA ALA A 87 -7.39 6.77 12.99
C ALA A 87 -8.48 6.78 11.91
N GLU A 88 -9.17 7.90 11.69
CA GLU A 88 -10.17 8.08 10.64
C GLU A 88 -9.58 7.90 9.23
N MET A 89 -8.40 8.49 8.97
CA MET A 89 -7.70 8.33 7.70
C MET A 89 -7.32 6.86 7.46
N ASN A 90 -6.81 6.17 8.48
CA ASN A 90 -6.46 4.75 8.39
C ASN A 90 -7.68 3.87 8.12
N LEU A 91 -8.80 4.16 8.79
CA LEU A 91 -10.07 3.48 8.56
C LEU A 91 -10.55 3.70 7.12
N GLY A 92 -10.56 4.93 6.63
CA GLY A 92 -10.95 5.22 5.23
C GLY A 92 -10.02 4.58 4.19
N ASN A 93 -8.72 4.44 4.48
CA ASN A 93 -7.80 3.70 3.62
C ASN A 93 -8.12 2.19 3.63
N LEU A 94 -8.42 1.62 4.80
CA LEU A 94 -8.76 0.20 4.93
C LEU A 94 -10.09 -0.13 4.24
N GLU A 95 -11.09 0.75 4.35
CA GLU A 95 -12.36 0.63 3.62
C GLU A 95 -12.13 0.65 2.11
N ARG A 96 -11.32 1.59 1.61
CA ARG A 96 -10.96 1.66 0.19
C ARG A 96 -10.24 0.40 -0.28
N ASP A 97 -9.34 -0.16 0.54
CA ASP A 97 -8.65 -1.41 0.23
C ASP A 97 -9.62 -2.60 0.17
N ILE A 98 -10.61 -2.65 1.06
CA ILE A 98 -11.67 -3.65 1.02
C ILE A 98 -12.46 -3.53 -0.28
N ASP A 99 -12.89 -2.33 -0.66
CA ASP A 99 -13.64 -2.07 -1.88
C ASP A 99 -12.85 -2.48 -3.13
N ILE A 100 -11.57 -2.13 -3.20
CA ILE A 100 -10.68 -2.51 -4.31
C ILE A 100 -10.56 -4.04 -4.39
N LYS A 101 -10.35 -4.72 -3.26
CA LYS A 101 -10.24 -6.19 -3.22
C LYS A 101 -11.54 -6.86 -3.64
N GLN A 102 -12.69 -6.35 -3.21
CA GLN A 102 -14.00 -6.86 -3.63
C GLN A 102 -14.22 -6.65 -5.13
N ALA A 103 -13.87 -5.48 -5.66
CA ALA A 103 -13.95 -5.20 -7.09
C ALA A 103 -13.06 -6.16 -7.90
N ILE A 104 -11.80 -6.34 -7.49
CA ILE A 104 -10.88 -7.29 -8.13
C ILE A 104 -11.44 -8.72 -8.06
N LEU A 105 -11.94 -9.16 -6.91
CA LEU A 105 -12.54 -10.48 -6.75
C LEU A 105 -13.71 -10.68 -7.72
N SER A 106 -14.59 -9.70 -7.85
CA SER A 106 -15.73 -9.76 -8.77
C SER A 106 -15.29 -9.91 -10.22
N VAL A 107 -14.25 -9.18 -10.64
CA VAL A 107 -13.66 -9.26 -11.98
C VAL A 107 -13.01 -10.63 -12.22
N LEU A 108 -12.28 -11.15 -11.23
CA LEU A 108 -11.66 -12.47 -11.31
C LEU A 108 -12.69 -13.58 -11.42
N LEU A 109 -13.76 -13.54 -10.61
CA LEU A 109 -14.86 -14.48 -10.68
C LEU A 109 -15.56 -14.44 -12.04
N LYS A 110 -15.79 -13.24 -12.59
CA LYS A 110 -16.35 -13.10 -13.93
C LYS A 110 -15.45 -13.72 -14.99
N LYS A 111 -14.15 -13.39 -15.01
CA LYS A 111 -13.19 -13.98 -15.96
C LYS A 111 -13.10 -15.50 -15.83
N TYR A 112 -13.18 -16.02 -14.60
CA TYR A 112 -13.20 -17.45 -14.36
C TYR A 112 -14.44 -18.11 -14.98
N GLN A 113 -15.63 -17.54 -14.78
CA GLN A 113 -16.86 -18.01 -15.42
C GLN A 113 -16.79 -17.91 -16.95
N ASP A 114 -16.32 -16.80 -17.50
CA ASP A 114 -16.14 -16.61 -18.95
C ASP A 114 -15.19 -17.68 -19.53
N SER A 115 -14.11 -18.04 -18.82
CA SER A 115 -13.19 -19.10 -19.23
C SER A 115 -13.84 -20.49 -19.19
N LEU A 116 -14.66 -20.79 -18.18
CA LEU A 116 -15.43 -22.04 -18.14
C LEU A 116 -16.40 -22.12 -19.31
N LEU A 117 -17.11 -21.03 -19.61
CA LEU A 117 -18.03 -20.96 -20.75
C LEU A 117 -17.30 -21.12 -22.07
N ALA A 118 -16.14 -20.48 -22.27
CA ALA A 118 -15.32 -20.61 -23.47
C ALA A 118 -14.85 -22.06 -23.70
N ARG A 119 -14.39 -22.75 -22.65
CA ARG A 119 -14.04 -24.17 -22.72
C ARG A 119 -15.22 -25.06 -23.11
N ASN A 120 -16.42 -24.71 -22.66
CA ASN A 120 -17.63 -25.45 -22.99
C ASN A 120 -18.18 -25.11 -24.40
N THR A 121 -17.83 -23.95 -24.97
CA THR A 121 -18.24 -23.53 -26.32
C THR A 121 -17.24 -23.85 -27.43
N ASP A 122 -16.01 -24.28 -27.11
CA ASP A 122 -15.07 -24.89 -28.08
C ASP A 122 -15.61 -26.19 -28.73
N GLY A 123 -16.76 -26.71 -28.28
CA GLY A 123 -17.54 -27.75 -28.95
C GLY A 123 -18.16 -27.34 -30.30
N ARG A 124 -17.96 -26.11 -30.81
CA ARG A 124 -18.46 -25.66 -32.12
C ARG A 124 -17.65 -26.16 -33.34
N LEU A 125 -16.93 -27.27 -33.19
CA LEU A 125 -16.45 -28.06 -34.34
C LEU A 125 -17.55 -28.97 -34.93
N GLU A 126 -18.82 -28.76 -34.58
CA GLU A 126 -19.93 -29.64 -35.01
C GLU A 126 -20.50 -29.35 -36.42
N ASN A 127 -19.87 -28.50 -37.22
CA ASN A 127 -20.31 -28.24 -38.60
C ASN A 127 -19.28 -28.63 -39.68
N ALA A 128 -18.47 -29.66 -39.44
CA ALA A 128 -17.76 -30.34 -40.52
C ALA A 128 -18.50 -31.64 -40.90
N LYS A 129 -19.61 -31.52 -41.63
CA LYS A 129 -20.26 -32.68 -42.26
C LYS A 129 -19.38 -33.14 -43.42
N ILE A 130 -18.64 -34.23 -43.24
CA ILE A 130 -17.83 -34.85 -44.29
C ILE A 130 -18.79 -35.36 -45.39
N LEU A 131 -18.92 -34.61 -46.49
CA LEU A 131 -19.78 -34.99 -47.62
C LEU A 131 -19.19 -36.11 -48.49
N SER A 132 -17.87 -36.32 -48.45
CA SER A 132 -17.18 -37.33 -49.25
C SER A 132 -15.82 -37.68 -48.63
N LEU A 133 -15.52 -38.97 -48.51
CA LEU A 133 -14.18 -39.43 -48.18
C LEU A 133 -13.25 -39.21 -49.39
N ALA A 134 -12.06 -38.66 -49.15
CA ALA A 134 -11.05 -38.52 -50.20
C ALA A 134 -10.62 -39.90 -50.72
N ALA A 135 -10.72 -40.13 -52.03
CA ALA A 135 -10.26 -41.36 -52.64
C ALA A 135 -8.72 -41.46 -52.53
N PRO A 136 -8.17 -42.60 -52.07
CA PRO A 136 -6.73 -42.79 -52.03
C PRO A 136 -6.15 -42.78 -53.45
N PRO A 137 -4.97 -42.20 -53.67
CA PRO A 137 -4.37 -42.14 -54.99
C PRO A 137 -4.02 -43.56 -55.47
N LEU A 138 -4.60 -43.98 -56.60
CA LEU A 138 -4.37 -45.30 -57.21
C LEU A 138 -2.93 -45.49 -57.71
N LYS A 139 -2.17 -44.40 -57.86
CA LYS A 139 -0.78 -44.40 -58.29
C LYS A 139 0.01 -43.37 -57.46
N PRO A 140 1.28 -43.65 -57.14
CA PRO A 140 2.13 -42.69 -56.45
C PRO A 140 2.26 -41.42 -57.29
N VAL A 141 1.87 -40.29 -56.71
CA VAL A 141 1.98 -38.97 -57.34
C VAL A 141 3.44 -38.49 -57.34
N PHE A 142 4.23 -38.94 -56.36
CA PHE A 142 5.65 -38.62 -56.22
C PHE A 142 6.33 -39.70 -55.36
N PRO A 143 7.62 -40.05 -55.61
CA PRO A 143 8.48 -39.62 -56.71
C PRO A 143 8.25 -40.42 -58.00
N LEU A 144 8.39 -39.75 -59.16
CA LEU A 144 8.32 -40.38 -60.48
C LEU A 144 9.60 -41.20 -60.74
N LEU A 145 9.58 -42.48 -60.38
CA LEU A 145 10.75 -43.38 -60.43
C LEU A 145 11.47 -43.34 -61.78
N TRP A 146 10.73 -43.41 -62.88
CA TRP A 146 11.28 -43.39 -64.23
C TRP A 146 12.02 -42.10 -64.56
N LEU A 147 11.50 -40.95 -64.11
CA LEU A 147 12.16 -39.67 -64.31
C LEU A 147 13.50 -39.62 -63.56
N ASN A 148 13.52 -40.05 -62.29
CA ASN A 148 14.73 -40.07 -61.49
C ASN A 148 15.78 -41.04 -62.05
N LEU A 149 15.34 -42.19 -62.58
CA LEU A 149 16.24 -43.18 -63.17
C LEU A 149 16.93 -42.65 -64.44
N ILE A 150 16.15 -42.02 -65.33
CA ILE A 150 16.68 -41.41 -66.57
C ILE A 150 17.65 -40.28 -66.22
N LEU A 151 17.28 -39.40 -65.28
CA LEU A 151 18.16 -38.33 -64.82
C LEU A 151 19.45 -38.87 -64.22
N GLY A 152 19.38 -39.91 -63.38
CA GLY A 152 20.55 -40.54 -62.78
C GLY A 152 21.52 -41.10 -63.83
N LEU A 153 21.00 -41.78 -64.85
CA LEU A 153 21.80 -42.33 -65.94
C LEU A 153 22.51 -41.21 -66.72
N VAL A 154 21.78 -40.16 -67.10
CA VAL A 154 22.35 -39.01 -67.81
C VAL A 154 23.42 -38.32 -66.97
N PHE A 155 23.16 -38.04 -65.69
CA PHE A 155 24.13 -37.41 -64.80
C PHE A 155 25.39 -38.25 -64.62
N SER A 156 25.26 -39.56 -64.41
CA SER A 156 26.42 -40.46 -64.28
C SER A 156 27.27 -40.51 -65.55
N GLY A 157 26.65 -40.47 -66.73
CA GLY A 157 27.35 -40.45 -68.01
C GLY A 157 28.17 -39.16 -68.20
N VAL A 158 27.55 -38.02 -67.90
CA VAL A 158 28.24 -36.72 -67.95
C VAL A 158 29.41 -36.69 -66.97
N ILE A 159 29.18 -37.09 -65.71
CA ILE A 159 30.23 -37.09 -64.68
C ILE A 159 31.37 -38.04 -65.07
N SER A 160 31.06 -39.26 -65.52
CA SER A 160 32.07 -40.24 -65.93
C SER A 160 32.94 -39.73 -67.07
N LEU A 161 32.33 -39.09 -68.07
CA LEU A 161 33.04 -38.56 -69.22
C LEU A 161 33.90 -37.35 -68.80
N SER A 162 33.34 -36.42 -68.03
CA SER A 162 34.07 -35.28 -67.49
C SER A 162 35.26 -35.70 -66.62
N LEU A 163 35.09 -36.74 -65.79
CA LEU A 163 36.16 -37.23 -64.93
C LEU A 163 37.29 -37.87 -65.74
N ALA A 164 36.96 -38.63 -66.80
CA ALA A 164 37.97 -39.22 -67.69
C ALA A 164 38.80 -38.13 -68.38
N PHE A 165 38.15 -37.08 -68.92
CA PHE A 165 38.86 -35.94 -69.50
C PHE A 165 39.67 -35.14 -68.48
N PHE A 166 39.14 -34.97 -67.26
CA PHE A 166 39.84 -34.26 -66.20
C PHE A 166 41.10 -35.00 -65.74
N LEU A 167 41.02 -36.32 -65.61
CA LEU A 167 42.18 -37.16 -65.28
C LEU A 167 43.23 -37.13 -66.37
N GLU A 168 42.84 -37.19 -67.65
CA GLU A 168 43.78 -37.09 -68.77
C GLU A 168 44.42 -35.69 -68.86
N TYR A 169 43.66 -34.63 -68.59
CA TYR A 169 44.20 -33.26 -68.56
C TYR A 169 45.21 -33.02 -67.44
N TRP A 170 45.06 -33.72 -66.32
CA TRP A 170 46.01 -33.67 -65.19
C TRP A 170 47.15 -34.68 -65.30
N ASP A 171 47.14 -35.54 -66.31
CA ASP A 171 48.24 -36.46 -66.58
C ASP A 171 49.29 -35.76 -67.44
N ASP A 172 50.41 -35.37 -66.83
CA ASP A 172 51.57 -34.77 -67.51
C ASP A 172 52.43 -35.83 -68.26
N SER A 173 51.93 -37.06 -68.43
CA SER A 173 52.66 -38.12 -69.14
C SER A 173 52.68 -37.90 -70.66
N LEU A 174 53.87 -37.97 -71.26
CA LEU A 174 54.05 -37.92 -72.72
C LEU A 174 53.69 -39.29 -73.33
N LYS A 175 52.48 -39.43 -73.87
CA LYS A 175 51.97 -40.72 -74.36
C LYS A 175 52.12 -40.89 -75.87
N ILE A 176 52.20 -39.79 -76.60
CA ILE A 176 52.26 -39.79 -78.06
C ILE A 176 53.60 -39.16 -78.50
N PRO A 177 54.29 -39.66 -79.55
CA PRO A 177 55.55 -39.07 -80.01
C PRO A 177 55.43 -37.57 -80.35
N GLU A 178 54.24 -37.11 -80.76
CA GLU A 178 53.95 -35.69 -80.97
C GLU A 178 54.02 -34.84 -79.68
N ASP A 179 53.75 -35.43 -78.50
CA ASP A 179 53.86 -34.73 -77.21
C ASP A 179 55.32 -34.41 -76.88
N VAL A 180 56.24 -35.33 -77.18
CA VAL A 180 57.69 -35.16 -77.00
C VAL A 180 58.21 -34.01 -77.85
N GLU A 181 57.77 -33.95 -79.12
CA GLU A 181 58.12 -32.86 -80.04
C GLU A 181 57.63 -31.50 -79.54
N ARG A 182 56.42 -31.44 -78.98
CA ARG A 182 55.78 -30.22 -78.53
C ARG A 182 56.34 -29.68 -77.20
N TYR A 183 56.68 -30.55 -76.25
CA TYR A 183 57.25 -30.16 -74.96
C TYR A 183 58.77 -29.92 -75.00
N LEU A 184 59.52 -30.69 -75.79
CA LEU A 184 61.00 -30.64 -75.82
C LEU A 184 61.57 -29.93 -77.05
N GLY A 185 60.74 -29.60 -78.05
CA GLY A 185 61.13 -28.81 -79.23
C GLY A 185 62.11 -29.51 -80.18
N ARG A 186 62.18 -30.85 -80.14
CA ARG A 186 63.08 -31.67 -80.95
C ARG A 186 62.32 -32.74 -81.70
N SER A 187 62.63 -32.92 -82.99
CA SER A 187 61.98 -33.92 -83.81
C SER A 187 62.30 -35.34 -83.34
N VAL A 188 61.28 -36.20 -83.24
CA VAL A 188 61.42 -37.59 -82.82
C VAL A 188 61.82 -38.44 -84.04
N PHE A 189 63.01 -39.03 -84.01
CA PHE A 189 63.56 -39.79 -85.14
C PHE A 189 63.17 -41.28 -85.17
N ALA A 190 62.80 -41.88 -84.03
CA ALA A 190 62.31 -43.25 -83.94
C ALA A 190 61.54 -43.47 -82.62
N SER A 191 60.48 -44.28 -82.66
CA SER A 191 59.75 -44.76 -81.48
C SER A 191 59.96 -46.27 -81.33
N ILE A 192 60.25 -46.73 -80.12
CA ILE A 192 60.37 -48.16 -79.80
C ILE A 192 59.02 -48.58 -79.21
N PRO A 193 58.29 -49.52 -79.84
CA PRO A 193 57.01 -49.97 -79.30
C PRO A 193 57.24 -50.75 -78.00
N GLU A 194 56.42 -50.48 -76.98
CA GLU A 194 56.25 -51.44 -75.89
C GLU A 194 55.35 -52.60 -76.37
N LEU A 195 55.65 -53.81 -75.89
CA LEU A 195 54.99 -55.07 -76.25
C LEU A 195 53.53 -55.14 -75.82
#